data_AF-A0A925B7F7-F1
#
_entry.id   AF-A0A925B7F7-F1
#
_cell.length_a   1.000
_cell.length_b   1.000
_cell.length_c   1.000
_cell.angle_alpha   90.00
_cell.angle_beta   90.00
_cell.angle_gamma   90.00
#
_symmetry.space_group_name_H-M   'P 1'
#
loop_
_entity.id
_entity.type
_entity.pdbx_description
1 polymer ?
#
loop_
_entity_poly.entity_id
_entity_poly.type
_entity_poly.pdbx_seq_one_letter_code
_entity_poly.pdbx_strand_id
1 'polypeptide(L)'
;MNRLHSALLAVSVAGLAACDSLPQRESAAPIVESVTITGELGDARNRARVHAELAALYYGRGNMAVALEELRIAASADPAYPLTYSLFGLVYMELREHKLAQQNFERGLRLQPTDPDINHNYGWFLCQTGRESESIKYFQQAVRNPLYPTPWRSYSAAGVCSMRKNNMKEAEEFFQRALQQE
;
A
#
# COMPACT_ATOMS: atom_id res chain seq x y z
N MET A 1 -72.37 12.79 62.21
CA MET A 1 -73.46 13.75 62.50
C MET A 1 -73.00 15.14 62.08
N ASN A 2 -73.73 15.78 61.14
CA ASN A 2 -73.81 17.22 60.82
C ASN A 2 -72.53 17.97 60.40
N ARG A 3 -72.47 18.90 59.43
CA ARG A 3 -73.43 19.68 58.60
C ARG A 3 -72.58 20.37 57.48
N LEU A 4 -72.97 20.41 56.18
CA LEU A 4 -73.81 21.44 55.50
C LEU A 4 -73.08 22.83 55.45
N HIS A 5 -72.83 23.58 54.36
CA HIS A 5 -73.41 23.87 53.03
C HIS A 5 -72.25 24.36 52.09
N SER A 6 -72.31 24.60 50.78
CA SER A 6 -73.25 25.37 49.93
C SER A 6 -72.84 25.14 48.46
N ALA A 7 -73.74 24.78 47.52
CA ALA A 7 -74.46 25.69 46.59
C ALA A 7 -73.51 26.48 45.66
N LEU A 8 -73.68 26.64 44.35
CA LEU A 8 -74.69 26.32 43.33
C LEU A 8 -74.08 26.88 42.02
N LEU A 9 -74.22 26.24 40.87
CA LEU A 9 -74.56 26.89 39.58
C LEU A 9 -74.45 25.89 38.43
N ALA A 10 -75.60 25.67 37.79
CA ALA A 10 -75.76 24.93 36.56
C ALA A 10 -75.46 25.86 35.37
N VAL A 11 -74.78 25.34 34.35
CA VAL A 11 -75.03 25.71 32.95
C VAL A 11 -74.84 24.45 32.10
N SER A 12 -75.91 24.06 31.43
CA SER A 12 -75.99 23.02 30.40
C SER A 12 -75.76 23.63 29.03
N VAL A 13 -74.87 23.07 28.20
CA VAL A 13 -75.04 23.03 26.72
C VAL A 13 -74.30 21.80 26.16
N ALA A 14 -75.00 21.07 25.30
CA ALA A 14 -74.55 19.90 24.56
C ALA A 14 -73.44 20.23 23.54
N GLY A 15 -72.53 19.28 23.31
CA GLY A 15 -71.52 19.36 22.26
C GLY A 15 -71.01 17.98 21.89
N LEU A 16 -71.12 17.65 20.61
CA LEU A 16 -70.92 16.36 19.97
C LEU A 16 -69.54 15.74 20.20
N ALA A 17 -69.52 14.41 20.15
CA ALA A 17 -68.33 13.60 19.99
C ALA A 17 -67.55 13.98 18.72
N ALA A 18 -66.26 14.26 18.88
CA ALA A 18 -65.25 14.09 17.85
C ALA A 18 -63.93 13.77 18.56
N CYS A 19 -63.54 12.49 18.54
CA CYS A 19 -62.17 12.10 18.80
C CYS A 19 -61.34 12.60 17.63
N ASP A 20 -60.57 13.65 17.82
CA ASP A 20 -59.53 14.05 16.88
C ASP A 20 -58.18 13.87 17.58
N SER A 21 -57.55 12.73 17.31
CA SER A 21 -56.19 12.45 17.73
C SER A 21 -55.25 13.36 16.94
N LEU A 22 -54.74 14.41 17.59
CA LEU A 22 -53.66 15.22 17.04
C LEU A 22 -52.46 14.31 16.72
N PRO A 23 -51.91 14.36 15.49
CA PRO A 23 -50.71 13.61 15.18
C PRO A 23 -49.56 14.25 15.97
N GLN A 24 -48.91 13.45 16.83
CA GLN A 24 -47.61 13.80 17.38
C GLN A 24 -46.67 14.06 16.21
N ARG A 25 -46.35 15.33 15.99
CA ARG A 25 -45.27 15.72 15.09
C ARG A 25 -43.98 15.35 15.79
N GLU A 26 -43.52 14.12 15.58
CA GLU A 26 -42.17 13.71 15.96
C GLU A 26 -41.21 14.71 15.30
N SER A 27 -40.55 15.52 16.12
CA SER A 27 -39.43 16.31 15.66
C SER A 27 -38.34 15.31 15.28
N ALA A 28 -38.23 15.01 13.99
CA ALA A 28 -37.10 14.29 13.45
C ALA A 28 -35.85 15.07 13.85
N ALA A 29 -35.10 14.53 14.81
CA ALA A 29 -33.77 15.00 15.12
C ALA A 29 -32.99 15.04 13.78
N PRO A 30 -32.16 16.07 13.56
CA PRO A 30 -31.40 16.12 12.33
C PRO A 30 -30.60 14.84 12.26
N ILE A 31 -30.81 14.07 11.18
CA ILE A 31 -29.95 12.94 10.85
C ILE A 31 -28.61 13.60 10.58
N VAL A 32 -27.76 13.70 11.61
CA VAL A 32 -26.34 13.89 11.41
C VAL A 32 -25.93 12.59 10.77
N GLU A 33 -25.93 12.58 9.44
CA GLU A 33 -25.28 11.54 8.66
C GLU A 33 -23.85 11.56 9.18
N SER A 34 -23.54 10.61 10.05
CA SER A 34 -22.18 10.34 10.45
C SER A 34 -21.50 9.91 9.17
N VAL A 35 -20.94 10.89 8.46
CA VAL A 35 -19.92 10.66 7.47
C VAL A 35 -18.81 10.02 8.27
N THR A 36 -18.83 8.69 8.33
CA THR A 36 -17.62 7.94 8.57
C THR A 36 -16.71 8.38 7.45
N ILE A 37 -15.79 9.28 7.77
CA ILE A 37 -14.57 9.37 7.01
C ILE A 37 -13.91 8.01 7.24
N THR A 38 -14.26 7.05 6.40
CA THR A 38 -13.55 5.79 6.27
C THR A 38 -12.21 6.13 5.61
N GLY A 39 -11.34 6.82 6.36
CA GLY A 39 -9.93 6.71 6.09
C GLY A 39 -9.60 5.23 6.19
N GLU A 40 -9.10 4.65 5.11
CA GLU A 40 -8.87 3.22 4.89
C GLU A 40 -7.84 2.62 5.87
N LEU A 41 -8.15 2.59 7.16
CA LEU A 41 -7.46 1.80 8.17
C LEU A 41 -7.83 0.30 8.09
N GLY A 42 -8.71 -0.06 7.14
CA GLY A 42 -9.22 -1.41 6.90
C GLY A 42 -8.92 -2.00 5.52
N ASP A 43 -8.29 -1.28 4.59
CA ASP A 43 -7.93 -1.86 3.29
C ASP A 43 -6.70 -2.77 3.46
N ALA A 44 -6.87 -4.05 3.09
CA ALA A 44 -5.85 -5.08 3.16
C ALA A 44 -4.60 -4.67 2.37
N ARG A 45 -4.79 -3.99 1.22
CA ARG A 45 -3.70 -3.49 0.40
C ARG A 45 -2.99 -2.30 1.06
N ASN A 46 -3.72 -1.36 1.66
CA ASN A 46 -3.09 -0.28 2.43
C ASN A 46 -2.27 -0.81 3.62
N ARG A 47 -2.76 -1.82 4.34
CA ARG A 47 -1.99 -2.51 5.39
C ARG A 47 -0.72 -3.12 4.82
N ALA A 48 -0.80 -3.85 3.71
CA ALA A 48 0.37 -4.43 3.06
C ALA A 48 1.39 -3.36 2.64
N ARG A 49 0.92 -2.25 2.08
CA ARG A 49 1.76 -1.10 1.70
C ARG A 49 2.52 -0.52 2.89
N VAL A 50 1.85 -0.20 3.99
CA VAL A 50 2.48 0.40 5.17
C VAL A 50 3.54 -0.54 5.77
N HIS A 51 3.22 -1.82 5.92
CA HIS A 51 4.19 -2.79 6.45
C HIS A 51 5.36 -3.02 5.46
N ALA A 52 5.13 -3.01 4.15
CA ALA A 52 6.21 -3.05 3.16
C ALA A 52 7.12 -1.80 3.22
N GLU A 53 6.55 -0.61 3.41
CA GLU A 53 7.32 0.63 3.58
C GLU A 53 8.17 0.59 4.86
N LEU A 54 7.61 0.10 5.98
CA LEU A 54 8.37 -0.13 7.21
C LEU A 54 9.51 -1.13 7.01
N ALA A 55 9.24 -2.24 6.31
CA ALA A 55 10.27 -3.20 5.97
C ALA A 55 11.42 -2.58 5.15
N ALA A 56 11.10 -1.72 4.17
CA ALA A 56 12.11 -1.01 3.38
C ALA A 56 13.00 -0.11 4.26
N LEU A 57 12.41 0.58 5.24
CA LEU A 57 13.15 1.40 6.20
C LEU A 57 14.06 0.55 7.11
N TYR A 58 13.57 -0.59 7.60
CA TYR A 58 14.38 -1.49 8.41
C TYR A 58 15.50 -2.17 7.63
N TYR A 59 15.23 -2.57 6.38
CA TYR A 59 16.23 -3.07 5.44
C TYR A 59 17.35 -2.03 5.23
N GLY A 60 16.99 -0.77 4.95
CA GLY A 60 17.96 0.32 4.78
C GLY A 60 18.82 0.60 6.01
N ARG A 61 18.37 0.19 7.21
CA ARG A 61 19.13 0.29 8.47
C ARG A 61 19.92 -0.97 8.82
N GLY A 62 19.91 -2.00 7.98
CA GLY A 62 20.59 -3.28 8.26
C GLY A 62 19.79 -4.23 9.17
N ASN A 63 18.58 -3.86 9.61
CA ASN A 63 17.80 -4.68 10.52
C ASN A 63 16.95 -5.71 9.77
N MET A 64 17.61 -6.75 9.26
CA MET A 64 17.00 -7.78 8.41
C MET A 64 15.91 -8.58 9.13
N ALA A 65 16.07 -8.82 10.44
CA ALA A 65 15.10 -9.59 11.22
C ALA A 65 13.75 -8.87 11.31
N VAL A 66 13.77 -7.57 11.64
CA VAL A 66 12.54 -6.77 11.70
C VAL A 66 11.97 -6.55 10.31
N ALA A 67 12.81 -6.32 9.29
CA ALA A 67 12.35 -6.22 7.91
C ALA A 67 11.57 -7.48 7.47
N LEU A 68 12.07 -8.70 7.76
CA LEU A 68 11.36 -9.93 7.44
C LEU A 68 10.01 -10.05 8.18
N GLU A 69 9.92 -9.58 9.42
CA GLU A 69 8.69 -9.62 10.18
C GLU A 69 7.61 -8.70 9.58
N GLU A 70 7.99 -7.47 9.28
CA GLU A 70 7.10 -6.52 8.59
C GLU A 70 6.63 -7.06 7.23
N LEU A 71 7.53 -7.71 6.47
CA LEU A 71 7.16 -8.32 5.19
C LEU A 71 6.22 -9.52 5.34
N ARG A 72 6.30 -10.29 6.43
CA ARG A 72 5.33 -11.37 6.71
C ARG A 72 3.95 -10.78 6.99
N ILE A 73 3.88 -9.71 7.76
CA ILE A 73 2.62 -9.01 8.01
C ILE A 73 2.06 -8.46 6.69
N ALA A 74 2.90 -7.83 5.86
CA ALA A 74 2.50 -7.30 4.56
C ALA A 74 1.97 -8.39 3.63
N ALA A 75 2.66 -9.53 3.53
CA ALA A 75 2.24 -10.66 2.69
C ALA A 75 0.98 -11.35 3.22
N SER A 76 0.77 -11.36 4.54
CA SER A 76 -0.48 -11.86 5.14
C SER A 76 -1.65 -10.91 4.90
N ALA A 77 -1.40 -9.61 4.84
CA ALA A 77 -2.43 -8.61 4.58
C ALA A 77 -2.89 -8.65 3.13
N ASP A 78 -1.97 -8.58 2.17
CA ASP A 78 -2.27 -8.70 0.73
C ASP A 78 -1.20 -9.57 0.04
N PRO A 79 -1.50 -10.86 -0.23
CA PRO A 79 -0.59 -11.77 -0.93
C PRO A 79 -0.33 -11.42 -2.40
N ALA A 80 -1.05 -10.44 -2.95
CA ALA A 80 -0.91 -9.94 -4.31
C ALA A 80 -0.21 -8.58 -4.37
N TYR A 81 0.25 -8.02 -3.23
CA TYR A 81 0.99 -6.76 -3.22
C TYR A 81 2.44 -6.96 -3.73
N PRO A 82 2.81 -6.45 -4.93
CA PRO A 82 4.05 -6.84 -5.60
C PRO A 82 5.33 -6.40 -4.85
N LEU A 83 5.30 -5.20 -4.25
CA LEU A 83 6.44 -4.59 -3.56
C LEU A 83 6.92 -5.45 -2.38
N THR A 84 6.01 -6.13 -1.67
CA THR A 84 6.36 -7.05 -0.58
C THR A 84 7.34 -8.13 -1.04
N TYR A 85 7.12 -8.70 -2.22
CA TYR A 85 7.99 -9.76 -2.73
C TYR A 85 9.30 -9.23 -3.30
N SER A 86 9.31 -8.01 -3.85
CA SER A 86 10.57 -7.32 -4.20
C SER A 86 11.45 -7.10 -2.97
N LEU A 87 10.87 -6.67 -1.85
CA LEU A 87 11.59 -6.44 -0.60
C LEU A 87 12.02 -7.74 0.08
N PHE A 88 11.22 -8.81 0.05
CA PHE A 88 11.70 -10.14 0.46
C PHE A 88 12.92 -10.55 -0.37
N GLY A 89 12.89 -10.30 -1.68
CA GLY A 89 14.01 -10.52 -2.58
C GLY A 89 15.29 -9.82 -2.13
N LEU A 90 15.20 -8.52 -1.83
CA LEU A 90 16.32 -7.72 -1.34
C LEU A 90 16.86 -8.20 0.01
N VAL A 91 15.97 -8.49 0.97
CA VAL A 91 16.38 -8.96 2.30
C VAL A 91 17.07 -10.33 2.20
N TYR A 92 16.51 -11.28 1.44
CA TYR A 92 17.15 -12.59 1.26
C TYR A 92 18.45 -12.50 0.44
N MET A 93 18.57 -11.55 -0.48
CA MET A 93 19.82 -11.29 -1.20
C MET A 93 20.93 -10.87 -0.23
N GLU A 94 20.63 -9.94 0.70
CA GLU A 94 21.59 -9.48 1.70
C GLU A 94 22.00 -10.60 2.67
N LEU A 95 21.05 -11.47 3.03
CA LEU A 95 21.30 -12.67 3.84
C LEU A 95 22.02 -13.79 3.07
N ARG A 96 22.32 -13.59 1.78
CA ARG A 96 22.90 -14.58 0.85
C ARG A 96 22.08 -15.85 0.67
N GLU A 97 20.78 -15.76 0.93
CA GLU A 97 19.79 -16.80 0.65
C GLU A 97 19.29 -16.69 -0.80
N HIS A 98 20.21 -16.88 -1.76
CA HIS A 98 19.97 -16.55 -3.17
C HIS A 98 18.76 -17.27 -3.79
N LYS A 99 18.48 -18.50 -3.37
CA LYS A 99 17.31 -19.25 -3.84
C LYS A 99 15.99 -18.58 -3.41
N LEU A 100 15.90 -18.14 -2.15
CA LEU A 100 14.73 -17.44 -1.64
C LEU A 100 14.61 -16.05 -2.26
N ALA A 101 15.73 -15.36 -2.46
CA ALA A 101 15.76 -14.06 -3.13
C ALA A 101 15.17 -14.16 -4.55
N GLN A 102 15.66 -15.10 -5.35
CA GLN A 102 15.18 -15.32 -6.72
C GLN A 102 13.67 -15.62 -6.75
N GLN A 103 13.18 -16.55 -5.92
CA GLN A 103 11.77 -16.92 -5.88
C GLN A 103 10.85 -15.72 -5.57
N ASN A 104 11.29 -14.84 -4.67
CA ASN A 104 10.53 -13.66 -4.28
C ASN A 104 10.56 -12.58 -5.38
N PHE A 105 11.70 -12.30 -6.00
CA PHE A 105 11.74 -11.39 -7.15
C PHE A 105 10.87 -11.89 -8.31
N GLU A 106 10.97 -13.17 -8.66
CA GLU A 106 10.13 -13.76 -9.71
C GLU A 106 8.64 -13.67 -9.37
N ARG A 107 8.27 -13.79 -8.08
CA ARG A 107 6.88 -13.59 -7.64
C ARG A 107 6.45 -12.13 -7.80
N GLY A 108 7.26 -11.17 -7.39
CA GLY A 108 6.99 -9.74 -7.59
C GLY A 108 6.78 -9.42 -9.07
N LEU A 109 7.64 -9.93 -9.94
CA LEU A 109 7.54 -9.75 -11.40
C LEU A 109 6.32 -10.46 -12.01
N ARG A 110 5.87 -11.60 -11.48
CA ARG A 110 4.62 -12.22 -11.93
C ARG A 110 3.41 -11.35 -11.58
N LEU A 111 3.42 -10.68 -10.43
CA LEU A 111 2.33 -9.81 -9.98
C LEU A 111 2.32 -8.47 -10.74
N GLN A 112 3.50 -7.89 -10.97
CA GLN A 112 3.65 -6.64 -11.71
C GLN A 112 4.90 -6.68 -12.62
N PRO A 113 4.77 -7.21 -13.86
CA PRO A 113 5.92 -7.42 -14.76
C PRO A 113 6.63 -6.14 -15.21
N THR A 114 5.92 -5.02 -15.23
CA THR A 114 6.39 -3.72 -15.74
C THR A 114 6.81 -2.76 -14.62
N ASP A 115 6.81 -3.21 -13.37
CA ASP A 115 7.24 -2.35 -12.26
C ASP A 115 8.73 -2.03 -12.37
N PRO A 116 9.11 -0.74 -12.42
CA PRO A 116 10.49 -0.38 -12.66
C PRO A 116 11.40 -0.71 -11.47
N ASP A 117 10.91 -0.61 -10.22
CA ASP A 117 11.71 -0.92 -9.04
C ASP A 117 11.92 -2.43 -8.89
N ILE A 118 10.91 -3.25 -9.16
CA ILE A 118 11.08 -4.71 -9.15
C ILE A 118 12.06 -5.16 -10.24
N ASN A 119 11.95 -4.60 -11.44
CA ASN A 119 12.89 -4.90 -12.53
C ASN A 119 14.31 -4.44 -12.17
N HIS A 120 14.49 -3.25 -11.61
CA HIS A 120 15.77 -2.77 -11.12
C HIS A 120 16.38 -3.73 -10.07
N ASN A 121 15.62 -4.05 -9.03
CA ASN A 121 16.10 -4.89 -7.93
C ASN A 121 16.45 -6.31 -8.39
N TYR A 122 15.63 -6.90 -9.27
CA TYR A 122 15.93 -8.23 -9.79
C TYR A 122 17.16 -8.21 -10.71
N GLY A 123 17.29 -7.18 -11.57
CA GLY A 123 18.50 -6.96 -12.35
C GLY A 123 19.75 -6.89 -11.47
N TRP A 124 19.68 -6.11 -10.38
CA TRP A 124 20.78 -6.01 -9.42
C TRP A 124 21.11 -7.35 -8.78
N PHE A 125 20.11 -8.11 -8.32
CA PHE A 125 20.30 -9.46 -7.79
C PHE A 125 21.01 -10.40 -8.78
N LEU A 126 20.59 -10.40 -10.05
CA LEU A 126 21.22 -11.20 -11.10
C LEU A 126 22.69 -10.83 -11.27
N CYS A 127 22.99 -9.53 -11.30
CA CYS A 127 24.35 -9.04 -11.40
C CYS A 127 25.23 -9.40 -10.19
N GLN A 128 24.67 -9.37 -8.98
CA GLN A 128 25.41 -9.80 -7.78
C GLN A 128 25.65 -11.31 -7.72
N THR A 129 24.89 -12.10 -8.48
CA THR A 129 24.96 -13.56 -8.50
C THR A 129 25.64 -14.13 -9.75
N GLY A 130 26.40 -13.31 -10.49
CA GLY A 130 27.18 -13.75 -11.66
C GLY A 130 26.35 -13.94 -12.94
N ARG A 131 25.16 -13.35 -12.99
CA ARG A 131 24.26 -13.34 -14.16
C ARG A 131 24.20 -11.94 -14.77
N GLU A 132 25.35 -11.30 -14.92
CA GLU A 132 25.48 -9.92 -15.39
C GLU A 132 24.82 -9.71 -16.75
N SER A 133 25.06 -10.62 -17.71
CA SER A 133 24.45 -10.51 -19.05
C SER A 133 22.92 -10.52 -19.03
N GLU A 134 22.32 -11.23 -18.08
CA GLU A 134 20.86 -11.28 -17.94
C GLU A 134 20.31 -10.05 -17.21
N SER A 135 21.06 -9.53 -16.23
CA SER A 135 20.69 -8.33 -15.47
C SER A 135 20.37 -7.13 -16.36
N ILE A 136 21.14 -6.94 -17.45
CA ILE A 136 20.99 -5.82 -18.38
C ILE A 136 19.57 -5.76 -18.95
N LYS A 137 18.95 -6.91 -19.22
CA LYS A 137 17.57 -6.98 -19.74
C LYS A 137 16.57 -6.37 -18.75
N TYR A 138 16.77 -6.62 -17.45
CA TYR A 138 15.88 -6.12 -16.40
C TYR A 138 16.10 -4.64 -16.10
N PHE A 139 17.35 -4.15 -16.13
CA PHE A 139 17.59 -2.70 -16.06
C PHE A 139 16.96 -1.97 -17.26
N GLN A 140 17.07 -2.53 -18.45
CA GLN A 140 16.42 -1.98 -19.65
C GLN A 140 14.89 -2.02 -19.54
N GLN A 141 14.30 -3.03 -18.90
CA GLN A 141 12.87 -3.05 -18.59
C GLN A 141 12.47 -1.93 -17.64
N ALA A 142 13.26 -1.69 -16.59
CA ALA A 142 12.97 -0.65 -15.61
C ALA A 142 12.89 0.74 -16.25
N VAL A 143 13.88 1.09 -17.09
CA VAL A 143 13.95 2.41 -17.75
C VAL A 143 12.96 2.59 -18.91
N ARG A 144 12.24 1.53 -19.32
CA ARG A 144 11.15 1.66 -20.30
C ARG A 144 9.93 2.39 -19.75
N ASN A 145 9.75 2.43 -18.44
CA ASN A 145 8.64 3.14 -17.82
C ASN A 145 8.95 4.66 -17.80
N PRO A 146 8.20 5.50 -18.53
CA PRO A 146 8.45 6.95 -18.59
C PRO A 146 8.23 7.67 -17.26
N LEU A 147 7.52 7.05 -16.31
CA LEU A 147 7.23 7.57 -14.99
C LEU A 147 8.17 7.03 -13.92
N TYR A 148 9.20 6.25 -14.29
CA TYR A 148 10.19 5.79 -13.33
C TYR A 148 10.95 7.01 -12.80
N PRO A 149 10.93 7.31 -11.47
CA PRO A 149 11.52 8.56 -10.97
C PRO A 149 13.05 8.53 -10.90
N THR A 150 13.67 7.33 -10.98
CA THR A 150 15.12 7.16 -10.81
C THR A 150 15.76 6.30 -11.90
N PRO A 151 15.53 6.59 -13.20
CA PRO A 151 16.07 5.80 -14.32
C PRO A 151 17.61 5.77 -14.31
N TRP A 152 18.25 6.83 -13.82
CA TRP A 152 19.69 6.90 -13.59
C TRP A 152 20.20 5.76 -12.70
N ARG A 153 19.43 5.26 -11.72
CA ARG A 153 19.84 4.11 -10.87
C ARG A 153 20.00 2.84 -11.68
N SER A 154 19.04 2.56 -12.57
CA SER A 154 19.08 1.38 -13.44
C SER A 154 20.17 1.50 -14.49
N TYR A 155 20.41 2.69 -15.05
CA TYR A 155 21.54 2.90 -15.96
C TYR A 155 22.89 2.75 -15.25
N SER A 156 23.07 3.34 -14.07
CA SER A 156 24.30 3.17 -13.28
C SER A 156 24.56 1.72 -12.91
N ALA A 157 23.52 0.99 -12.48
CA ALA A 157 23.63 -0.44 -12.18
C ALA A 157 23.99 -1.26 -13.43
N ALA A 158 23.37 -0.98 -14.59
CA ALA A 158 23.73 -1.61 -15.85
C ALA A 158 25.20 -1.35 -16.23
N GLY A 159 25.69 -0.13 -16.00
CA GLY A 159 27.10 0.23 -16.21
C GLY A 159 28.05 -0.60 -15.34
N VAL A 160 27.77 -0.69 -14.04
CA VAL A 160 28.55 -1.52 -13.09
C VAL A 160 28.56 -2.99 -13.52
N CYS A 161 27.40 -3.53 -13.93
CA CYS A 161 27.29 -4.92 -14.35
C CYS A 161 28.00 -5.19 -15.68
N SER A 162 28.02 -4.22 -16.60
CA SER A 162 28.82 -4.29 -17.83
C SER A 162 30.32 -4.30 -17.54
N MET A 163 30.81 -3.55 -16.55
CA MET A 163 32.21 -3.64 -16.11
C MET A 163 32.56 -5.02 -15.56
N ARG A 164 31.66 -5.61 -14.74
CA ARG A 164 31.87 -6.96 -14.16
C ARG A 164 32.01 -8.06 -15.21
N LYS A 165 31.30 -7.95 -16.34
CA LYS A 165 31.48 -8.84 -17.50
C LYS A 165 32.58 -8.39 -18.49
N ASN A 166 33.47 -7.48 -18.05
CA ASN A 166 34.59 -6.94 -18.82
C ASN A 166 34.20 -6.20 -20.13
N ASN A 167 33.00 -5.63 -20.20
CA ASN A 167 32.54 -4.85 -21.34
C ASN A 167 32.58 -3.34 -21.02
N MET A 168 33.78 -2.76 -21.07
CA MET A 168 34.00 -1.35 -20.70
C MET A 168 33.25 -0.36 -21.61
N LYS A 169 33.11 -0.68 -22.90
CA LYS A 169 32.39 0.18 -23.86
C LYS A 169 30.92 0.32 -23.48
N GLU A 170 30.25 -0.80 -23.23
CA GLU A 170 28.84 -0.79 -22.82
C GLU A 170 28.65 -0.15 -21.45
N ALA A 171 29.63 -0.31 -20.55
CA ALA A 171 29.60 0.37 -19.26
C ALA A 171 29.60 1.90 -19.41
N GLU A 172 30.51 2.43 -20.23
CA GLU A 172 30.59 3.86 -20.53
C GLU A 172 29.27 4.40 -21.10
N GLU A 173 28.68 3.71 -22.08
CA GLU A 173 27.39 4.08 -22.67
C GLU A 173 26.27 4.17 -21.61
N PHE A 174 26.22 3.21 -20.69
CA PHE A 174 25.23 3.23 -19.61
C PHE A 174 25.47 4.35 -18.59
N PHE A 175 26.72 4.62 -18.20
CA PHE A 175 27.02 5.74 -17.31
C PHE A 175 26.70 7.09 -17.94
N GLN A 176 26.99 7.28 -19.23
CA GLN A 176 26.59 8.48 -19.96
C GLN A 176 25.07 8.68 -19.95
N ARG A 177 24.30 7.61 -20.15
CA ARG A 177 22.83 7.67 -20.04
C ARG A 177 22.37 8.00 -18.62
N ALA A 178 23.02 7.47 -17.60
CA ALA A 178 22.68 7.78 -16.21
C ALA A 178 22.81 9.29 -15.92
N LEU A 179 23.90 9.92 -16.38
CA LEU A 179 24.16 11.36 -16.21
C LEU A 179 23.19 12.26 -16.97
N GLN A 180 22.56 11.77 -18.04
CA GLN A 180 21.55 12.54 -18.79
C GLN A 180 20.16 12.50 -18.15
N GLN A 181 19.98 11.71 -17.10
CA GLN A 181 18.69 11.38 -16.49
C GLN A 181 18.63 11.70 -14.99
N GLU A 182 19.62 12.44 -14.49
CA GLU A 182 19.67 13.04 -13.14
C GLU A 182 19.06 14.44 -13.17
#